data_AF-A0A4S8LXI6-F1
#
_entry.id   AF-A0A4S8LXI6-F1
#
_cell.length_a   1.000
_cell.length_b   1.000
_cell.length_c   1.000
_cell.angle_alpha   90.00
_cell.angle_beta   90.00
_cell.angle_gamma   90.00
#
_symmetry.space_group_name_H-M   'P 1'
#
loop_
_entity.id
_entity.type
_entity.pdbx_description
1 polymer ?
#
loop_
_entity_poly.entity_id
_entity_poly.type
_entity_poly.pdbx_seq_one_letter_code
_entity_poly.pdbx_strand_id
1 'polypeptide(L)'
;RATPAARGVDTTVRKVKELNFDKELVAKAREGLGLSPNDSLFGFDVWNDSDSAGGSVVYLASEPLSKHNQSPVGRATRTYKAWDTVHKRVVLLKDTWRVDAPGIWPEGLTYEKLRSKGVRYIATCLRAGDVKPSGVEGYHRTATSSWTHLMSSEQGEAPRNLRSHIHYRLILQEVGRCDLTEFTHAKELVQAAYNGLIAHSDAYEKALVLHRDISPGNILILDDYEAL
;
A
#
# COMPACT_ATOMS: atom_id res chain seq x y z
N ARG A 1 -20.71 11.74 22.88
CA ARG A 1 -19.39 11.10 22.69
C ARG A 1 -19.06 11.19 21.20
N ALA A 2 -17.86 11.65 20.81
CA ALA A 2 -17.51 11.77 19.38
C ALA A 2 -17.59 10.42 18.66
N THR A 3 -18.00 10.41 17.38
CA THR A 3 -18.10 9.18 16.57
C THR A 3 -16.72 8.51 16.43
N PRO A 4 -16.64 7.19 16.17
CA PRO A 4 -15.36 6.53 15.89
C PRO A 4 -14.56 7.20 14.77
N ALA A 5 -15.22 7.59 13.67
CA ALA A 5 -14.60 8.34 12.57
C ALA A 5 -14.03 9.69 13.04
N ALA A 6 -14.76 10.44 13.88
CA ALA A 6 -14.28 11.71 14.45
C ALA A 6 -13.08 11.54 15.40
N ARG A 7 -12.78 10.31 15.84
CA ARG A 7 -11.58 9.97 16.64
C ARG A 7 -10.42 9.46 15.77
N GLY A 8 -10.54 9.52 14.45
CA GLY A 8 -9.53 9.00 13.51
C GLY A 8 -9.47 7.47 13.45
N VAL A 9 -10.53 6.78 13.89
CA VAL A 9 -10.64 5.33 13.73
C VAL A 9 -10.97 5.05 12.27
N ASP A 10 -10.16 4.19 11.65
CA ASP A 10 -10.45 3.69 10.31
C ASP A 10 -11.64 2.72 10.35
N THR A 11 -12.79 3.16 9.83
CA THR A 11 -14.03 2.37 9.77
C THR A 11 -14.06 1.36 8.63
N THR A 12 -13.03 1.36 7.79
CA THR A 12 -12.88 0.53 6.59
C THR A 12 -12.01 -0.72 6.87
N VAL A 13 -11.54 -0.85 8.12
CA VAL A 13 -10.92 -2.06 8.66
C VAL A 13 -11.85 -2.66 9.69
N ARG A 14 -12.29 -3.89 9.45
CA ARG A 14 -13.30 -4.58 10.29
C ARG A 14 -12.82 -5.96 10.68
N LYS A 15 -13.20 -6.45 11.85
CA LYS A 15 -12.88 -7.84 12.22
C LYS A 15 -13.57 -8.77 11.23
N VAL A 16 -12.94 -9.88 10.87
CA VAL A 16 -13.57 -10.84 9.92
C VAL A 16 -14.92 -11.36 10.42
N LYS A 17 -15.15 -11.43 11.74
CA LYS A 17 -16.45 -11.80 12.31
C LYS A 17 -17.58 -10.80 12.02
N GLU A 18 -17.24 -9.55 11.69
CA GLU A 18 -18.17 -8.48 11.32
C GLU A 18 -18.43 -8.46 9.81
N LEU A 19 -17.65 -9.22 9.04
CA LEU A 19 -17.76 -9.35 7.59
C LEU A 19 -18.46 -10.69 7.33
N ASN A 20 -19.64 -10.68 6.72
CA ASN A 20 -20.46 -11.86 6.47
C ASN A 20 -19.86 -12.80 5.40
N PHE A 21 -18.61 -13.20 5.56
CA PHE A 21 -17.92 -14.14 4.68
C PHE A 21 -18.27 -15.58 5.02
N ASP A 22 -18.27 -16.42 3.98
CA ASP A 22 -18.35 -17.87 4.13
C ASP A 22 -17.19 -18.41 5.00
N LYS A 23 -17.50 -19.37 5.86
CA LYS A 23 -16.52 -20.12 6.66
C LYS A 23 -15.44 -20.76 5.78
N GLU A 24 -15.81 -21.25 4.60
CA GLU A 24 -14.84 -21.86 3.67
C GLU A 24 -13.82 -20.81 3.15
N LEU A 25 -14.29 -19.61 2.80
CA LEU A 25 -13.42 -18.52 2.35
C LEU A 25 -12.45 -18.11 3.47
N VAL A 26 -12.96 -17.97 4.70
CA VAL A 26 -12.13 -17.63 5.86
C VAL A 26 -11.11 -18.72 6.17
N ALA A 27 -11.48 -19.99 6.04
CA ALA A 27 -10.56 -21.11 6.22
C ALA A 27 -9.41 -21.07 5.19
N LYS A 28 -9.73 -20.90 3.90
CA LYS A 28 -8.72 -20.74 2.83
C LYS A 28 -7.82 -19.54 3.05
N ALA A 29 -8.39 -18.41 3.50
CA ALA A 29 -7.60 -17.22 3.81
C ALA A 29 -6.63 -17.47 4.97
N ARG A 30 -7.04 -18.18 6.02
CA ARG A 30 -6.16 -18.55 7.13
C ARG A 30 -5.06 -19.49 6.69
N GLU A 31 -5.40 -20.52 5.92
CA GLU A 31 -4.44 -21.46 5.36
C GLU A 31 -3.40 -20.76 4.49
N GLY A 32 -3.84 -19.96 3.51
CA GLY A 32 -2.94 -19.23 2.61
C GLY A 32 -2.05 -18.20 3.30
N LEU A 33 -2.50 -17.66 4.44
CA LEU A 33 -1.71 -16.73 5.25
C LEU A 33 -0.88 -17.42 6.35
N GLY A 34 -0.97 -18.75 6.48
CA GLY A 34 -0.27 -19.51 7.53
C GLY A 34 -0.75 -19.20 8.95
N LEU A 35 -2.03 -18.87 9.12
CA LEU A 35 -2.60 -18.42 10.40
C LEU A 35 -3.26 -19.55 11.17
N SER A 36 -3.08 -19.53 12.49
CA SER A 36 -3.79 -20.38 13.43
C SER A 36 -5.28 -19.98 13.54
N PRO A 37 -6.16 -20.88 14.02
CA PRO A 37 -7.59 -20.57 14.18
C PRO A 37 -7.90 -19.36 15.07
N ASN A 38 -7.04 -19.11 16.06
CA ASN A 38 -7.20 -18.03 17.04
C ASN A 38 -6.57 -16.70 16.61
N ASP A 39 -5.77 -16.70 15.54
CA ASP A 39 -5.10 -15.48 15.09
C ASP A 39 -6.12 -14.46 14.62
N SER A 40 -5.84 -13.20 14.96
CA SER A 40 -6.68 -12.08 14.54
C SER A 40 -6.66 -11.95 13.02
N LEU A 41 -7.83 -11.77 12.43
CA LEU A 41 -7.99 -11.57 11.00
C LEU A 41 -8.97 -10.41 10.77
N PHE A 42 -8.58 -9.48 9.92
CA PHE A 42 -9.31 -8.27 9.61
C PHE A 42 -9.50 -8.15 8.10
N GLY A 43 -10.62 -7.57 7.68
CA GLY A 43 -10.83 -7.18 6.30
C GLY A 43 -10.55 -5.71 6.10
N PHE A 44 -9.87 -5.40 5.01
CA PHE A 44 -9.46 -4.06 4.58
C PHE A 44 -10.18 -3.74 3.27
N ASP A 45 -11.02 -2.71 3.26
CA ASP A 45 -11.57 -2.19 2.00
C ASP A 45 -10.48 -1.49 1.20
N VAL A 46 -10.34 -1.82 -0.09
CA VAL A 46 -9.37 -1.17 -0.99
C VAL A 46 -10.09 -0.70 -2.24
N TRP A 47 -10.00 0.60 -2.50
CA TRP A 47 -10.54 1.25 -3.70
C TRP A 47 -9.53 1.23 -4.84
N ASN A 48 -10.03 1.51 -6.05
CA ASN A 48 -9.19 1.70 -7.22
C ASN A 48 -9.41 3.11 -7.79
N ASP A 49 -8.44 4.02 -7.66
CA ASP A 49 -8.59 5.40 -8.14
C ASP A 49 -8.82 5.44 -9.66
N SER A 50 -8.21 4.50 -10.37
CA SER A 50 -8.27 4.37 -11.83
C SER A 50 -9.55 3.72 -12.35
N ASP A 51 -10.34 3.12 -11.46
CA ASP A 51 -11.68 2.60 -11.74
C ASP A 51 -12.61 2.93 -10.57
N SER A 52 -12.99 4.21 -10.50
CA SER A 52 -13.86 4.72 -9.44
C SER A 52 -15.26 4.11 -9.45
N ALA A 53 -15.69 3.46 -10.54
CA ALA A 53 -16.99 2.80 -10.66
C ALA A 53 -17.00 1.41 -10.00
N GLY A 54 -15.85 0.73 -9.93
CA GLY A 54 -15.71 -0.63 -9.41
C GLY A 54 -15.86 -0.79 -7.89
N GLY A 55 -16.03 0.30 -7.13
CA GLY A 55 -16.17 0.26 -5.68
C GLY A 55 -14.91 -0.22 -4.95
N SER A 56 -15.07 -0.70 -3.71
CA SER A 56 -13.99 -1.32 -2.93
C SER A 56 -14.02 -2.84 -2.99
N VAL A 57 -12.84 -3.45 -2.90
CA VAL A 57 -12.67 -4.90 -2.70
C VAL A 57 -12.07 -5.13 -1.32
N VAL A 58 -12.57 -6.15 -0.61
CA VAL A 58 -12.07 -6.50 0.72
C VAL A 58 -10.90 -7.48 0.60
N TYR A 59 -9.79 -7.17 1.26
CA TYR A 59 -8.62 -8.05 1.42
C TYR A 59 -8.50 -8.46 2.88
N LEU A 60 -8.16 -9.72 3.16
CA LEU A 60 -8.02 -10.21 4.54
C LEU A 60 -6.57 -10.22 4.98
N ALA A 61 -6.25 -9.63 6.11
CA ALA A 61 -4.90 -9.64 6.67
C ALA A 61 -4.92 -9.70 8.20
N SER A 62 -3.84 -10.20 8.80
CA SER A 62 -3.67 -10.32 10.25
C SER A 62 -2.82 -9.16 10.78
N GLU A 63 -1.56 -9.42 11.09
CA GLU A 63 -0.61 -8.44 11.62
C GLU A 63 0.34 -7.91 10.52
N PRO A 64 0.88 -6.69 10.68
CA PRO A 64 1.81 -6.15 9.69
C PRO A 64 3.15 -6.87 9.72
N LEU A 65 3.80 -6.97 8.55
CA LEU A 65 5.12 -7.58 8.36
C LEU A 65 6.22 -6.80 9.08
N SER A 66 6.10 -5.47 9.16
CA SER A 66 7.07 -4.61 9.83
C SER A 66 6.40 -3.70 10.85
N LYS A 67 7.02 -3.58 12.04
CA LYS A 67 6.55 -2.76 13.17
C LYS A 67 7.44 -1.53 13.42
N HIS A 68 8.31 -1.18 12.47
CA HIS A 68 9.36 -0.17 12.66
C HIS A 68 8.90 1.30 12.61
N ASN A 69 7.61 1.57 12.32
CA ASN A 69 7.11 2.94 12.35
C ASN A 69 6.82 3.39 13.78
N GLN A 70 7.82 4.02 14.39
CA GLN A 70 7.77 4.57 15.74
C GLN A 70 7.25 6.01 15.80
N SER A 71 7.16 6.70 14.66
CA SER A 71 6.71 8.09 14.65
C SER A 71 5.18 8.19 14.78
N PRO A 72 4.66 8.98 15.74
CA PRO A 72 3.23 9.25 15.85
C PRO A 72 2.71 10.15 14.72
N VAL A 73 3.61 10.77 13.96
CA VAL A 73 3.31 11.67 12.82
C VAL A 73 4.03 11.23 11.55
N GLY A 74 3.43 11.46 10.39
CA GLY A 74 4.01 11.12 9.08
C GLY A 74 3.26 10.00 8.37
N ARG A 75 3.98 9.20 7.59
CA ARG A 75 3.36 8.24 6.65
C ARG A 75 2.75 7.01 7.32
N ALA A 76 3.23 6.65 8.51
CA ALA A 76 2.82 5.47 9.28
C ALA A 76 2.58 4.20 8.43
N THR A 77 3.41 3.99 7.40
CA THR A 77 3.30 2.89 6.44
C THR A 77 3.32 1.52 7.15
N ARG A 78 2.39 0.66 6.79
CA ARG A 78 2.33 -0.73 7.24
C ARG A 78 2.15 -1.62 6.02
N THR A 79 2.87 -2.73 5.98
CA THR A 79 2.71 -3.75 4.95
C THR A 79 2.20 -5.02 5.58
N TYR A 80 1.37 -5.75 4.84
CA TYR A 80 0.73 -6.97 5.28
C TYR A 80 0.82 -8.01 4.17
N LYS A 81 1.01 -9.28 4.54
CA LYS A 81 0.53 -10.38 3.69
C LYS A 81 -0.99 -10.39 3.80
N ALA A 82 -1.66 -10.34 2.65
CA ALA A 82 -3.11 -10.27 2.58
C ALA A 82 -3.66 -11.32 1.61
N TRP A 83 -4.86 -11.79 1.88
CA TRP A 83 -5.60 -12.71 1.02
C TRP A 83 -6.55 -11.93 0.12
N ASP A 84 -6.39 -12.12 -1.19
CA ASP A 84 -7.32 -11.61 -2.21
C ASP A 84 -8.60 -12.45 -2.18
N THR A 85 -9.70 -11.85 -1.72
CA THR A 85 -10.98 -12.55 -1.58
C THR A 85 -11.64 -12.88 -2.92
N VAL A 86 -11.22 -12.25 -4.02
CA VAL A 86 -11.74 -12.48 -5.37
C VAL A 86 -10.92 -13.56 -6.07
N HIS A 87 -9.61 -13.36 -6.17
CA HIS A 87 -8.72 -14.23 -6.95
C HIS A 87 -8.08 -15.37 -6.14
N LYS A 88 -8.35 -15.44 -4.84
CA LYS A 88 -7.92 -16.53 -3.94
C LYS A 88 -6.40 -16.75 -3.94
N ARG A 89 -5.65 -15.67 -3.78
CA ARG A 89 -4.18 -15.67 -3.73
C ARG A 89 -3.65 -14.75 -2.64
N VAL A 90 -2.42 -15.00 -2.21
CA VAL A 90 -1.70 -14.11 -1.30
C VAL A 90 -1.11 -12.95 -2.08
N VAL A 91 -1.24 -11.75 -1.55
CA VAL A 91 -0.77 -10.48 -2.11
C VAL A 91 -0.14 -9.63 -1.02
N LEU A 92 0.60 -8.59 -1.38
CA LEU A 92 1.09 -7.59 -0.44
C LEU A 92 0.10 -6.43 -0.37
N LEU A 93 -0.40 -6.14 0.83
CA LEU A 93 -1.18 -4.93 1.10
C LEU A 93 -0.29 -3.89 1.77
N LYS A 94 -0.17 -2.71 1.16
CA LYS A 94 0.52 -1.54 1.69
C LYS A 94 -0.52 -0.50 2.11
N ASP A 95 -0.51 -0.15 3.39
CA ASP A 95 -1.39 0.84 4.03
C ASP A 95 -0.51 2.03 4.43
N THR A 96 -0.81 3.23 3.95
CA THR A 96 0.07 4.40 4.15
C THR A 96 -0.69 5.71 4.12
N TRP A 97 -0.21 6.70 4.86
CA TRP A 97 -0.63 8.08 4.73
C TRP A 97 0.23 8.75 3.65
N ARG A 98 -0.31 8.88 2.44
CA ARG A 98 0.39 9.54 1.34
C ARG A 98 0.35 11.05 1.52
N VAL A 99 1.40 11.73 1.09
CA VAL A 99 1.42 13.21 1.06
C VAL A 99 0.41 13.67 0.02
N ASP A 100 -0.42 14.63 0.40
CA ASP A 100 -1.36 15.32 -0.46
C ASP A 100 -0.82 16.72 -0.77
N ALA A 101 -0.13 16.84 -1.91
CA ALA A 101 0.47 18.10 -2.35
C ALA A 101 0.50 18.18 -3.87
N PRO A 102 0.41 19.39 -4.47
CA PRO A 102 0.54 19.58 -5.90
C PRO A 102 1.83 18.94 -6.44
N GLY A 103 1.72 18.24 -7.58
CA GLY A 103 2.86 17.56 -8.22
C GLY A 103 3.28 16.24 -7.57
N ILE A 104 2.69 15.82 -6.46
CA ILE A 104 2.90 14.49 -5.88
C ILE A 104 1.79 13.56 -6.35
N TRP A 105 2.15 12.57 -7.17
CA TRP A 105 1.20 11.61 -7.71
C TRP A 105 0.96 10.46 -6.73
N PRO A 106 -0.27 9.93 -6.64
CA PRO A 106 -0.53 8.65 -5.98
C PRO A 106 0.36 7.54 -6.53
N GLU A 107 0.80 6.65 -5.64
CA GLU A 107 1.74 5.57 -5.98
C GLU A 107 1.14 4.61 -7.03
N GLY A 108 -0.16 4.29 -6.92
CA GLY A 108 -0.87 3.45 -7.89
C GLY A 108 -0.86 4.00 -9.31
N LEU A 109 -1.12 5.31 -9.48
CA LEU A 109 -1.06 5.97 -10.79
C LEU A 109 0.36 5.97 -11.37
N THR A 110 1.38 6.00 -10.51
CA THR A 110 2.77 5.84 -10.93
C THR A 110 3.02 4.43 -11.47
N TYR A 111 2.55 3.39 -10.77
CA TYR A 111 2.64 2.00 -11.26
C TYR A 111 1.94 1.81 -12.61
N GLU A 112 0.77 2.42 -12.81
CA GLU A 112 0.05 2.35 -14.09
C GLU A 112 0.83 3.00 -15.23
N LYS A 113 1.40 4.18 -14.98
CA LYS A 113 2.27 4.86 -15.94
C LYS A 113 3.45 3.97 -16.29
N LEU A 114 4.17 3.42 -15.32
CA LEU A 114 5.33 2.55 -15.53
C LEU A 114 4.95 1.30 -16.35
N ARG A 115 3.84 0.65 -16.01
CA ARG A 115 3.32 -0.51 -16.75
C ARG A 115 2.97 -0.15 -18.19
N SER A 116 2.28 0.98 -18.41
CA SER A 116 1.92 1.46 -19.75
C SER A 116 3.13 1.73 -20.66
N LYS A 117 4.31 1.96 -20.05
CA LYS A 117 5.58 2.21 -20.73
C LYS A 117 6.48 0.97 -20.81
N GLY A 118 6.02 -0.20 -20.36
CA GLY A 118 6.78 -1.44 -20.44
C GLY A 118 8.07 -1.40 -19.60
N VAL A 119 7.99 -0.80 -18.40
CA VAL A 119 9.06 -0.84 -17.41
C VAL A 119 9.12 -2.25 -16.80
N ARG A 120 10.31 -2.84 -16.81
CA ARG A 120 10.54 -4.22 -16.32
C ARG A 120 10.88 -4.24 -14.82
N TYR A 121 10.78 -5.43 -14.23
CA TYR A 121 11.21 -5.74 -12.85
C TYR A 121 10.64 -4.79 -11.78
N ILE A 122 9.40 -4.35 -11.97
CA ILE A 122 8.61 -3.67 -10.94
C ILE A 122 7.49 -4.60 -10.49
N ALA A 123 7.04 -4.45 -9.24
CA ALA A 123 5.89 -5.18 -8.76
C ALA A 123 4.62 -4.83 -9.57
N THR A 124 3.73 -5.81 -9.70
CA THR A 124 2.44 -5.66 -10.36
C THR A 124 1.45 -5.04 -9.38
N CYS A 125 1.11 -3.77 -9.58
CA CYS A 125 0.05 -3.11 -8.83
C CYS A 125 -1.32 -3.55 -9.35
N LEU A 126 -2.06 -4.27 -8.51
CA LEU A 126 -3.38 -4.82 -8.83
C LEU A 126 -4.52 -3.84 -8.50
N ARG A 127 -4.30 -2.99 -7.50
CA ARG A 127 -5.30 -2.05 -6.99
C ARG A 127 -4.62 -0.99 -6.14
N ALA A 128 -5.04 0.25 -6.27
CA ALA A 128 -4.65 1.25 -5.30
C ALA A 128 -5.64 2.42 -5.27
N GLY A 129 -5.87 2.97 -4.07
CA GLY A 129 -6.78 4.09 -3.93
C GLY A 129 -6.80 4.75 -2.58
N ASP A 130 -7.32 5.97 -2.57
CA ASP A 130 -7.58 6.72 -1.35
C ASP A 130 -8.72 6.09 -0.55
N VAL A 131 -8.54 5.96 0.76
CA VAL A 131 -9.51 5.34 1.68
C VAL A 131 -10.71 6.27 1.87
N LYS A 132 -11.91 5.72 1.66
CA LYS A 132 -13.21 6.43 1.83
C LYS A 132 -13.95 5.88 3.05
N PRO A 133 -13.94 6.56 4.22
CA PRO A 133 -14.64 6.10 5.41
C PRO A 133 -16.15 6.01 5.19
N SER A 134 -16.77 4.96 5.74
CA SER A 134 -18.23 4.83 5.69
C SER A 134 -18.92 5.99 6.42
N GLY A 135 -19.89 6.61 5.75
CA GLY A 135 -20.72 7.68 6.33
C GLY A 135 -20.03 9.03 6.47
N VAL A 136 -18.87 9.23 5.84
CA VAL A 136 -18.17 10.51 5.77
C VAL A 136 -17.99 10.88 4.30
N GLU A 137 -18.34 12.12 3.94
CA GLU A 137 -18.08 12.64 2.60
C GLU A 137 -16.57 12.89 2.42
N GLY A 138 -16.00 12.34 1.35
CA GLY A 138 -14.59 12.49 1.02
C GLY A 138 -13.67 11.39 1.55
N TYR A 139 -12.37 11.70 1.60
CA TYR A 139 -11.31 10.75 1.95
C TYR A 139 -10.90 10.84 3.42
N HIS A 140 -10.38 9.73 3.95
CA HIS A 140 -9.78 9.72 5.27
C HIS A 140 -8.49 10.56 5.27
N ARG A 141 -8.48 11.64 6.06
CA ARG A 141 -7.43 12.67 6.05
C ARG A 141 -6.96 12.99 7.46
N THR A 142 -5.69 13.36 7.60
CA THR A 142 -5.15 13.89 8.86
C THR A 142 -5.76 15.26 9.19
N ALA A 143 -5.90 15.58 10.48
CA ALA A 143 -6.39 16.89 10.94
C ALA A 143 -5.53 18.08 10.44
N THR A 144 -4.25 17.87 10.12
CA THR A 144 -3.37 18.87 9.52
C THR A 144 -3.86 19.42 8.17
N SER A 145 -4.73 18.68 7.48
CA SER A 145 -5.33 19.10 6.21
C SER A 145 -6.23 20.34 6.35
N SER A 146 -6.99 20.48 7.45
CA SER A 146 -7.85 21.64 7.66
C SER A 146 -7.03 22.90 7.92
N TRP A 147 -5.90 22.78 8.63
CA TRP A 147 -5.00 23.89 8.91
C TRP A 147 -4.24 24.38 7.68
N THR A 148 -3.79 23.46 6.83
CA THR A 148 -3.11 23.81 5.57
C THR A 148 -4.03 24.53 4.59
N HIS A 149 -5.31 24.14 4.51
CA HIS A 149 -6.30 24.83 3.69
C HIS A 149 -6.56 26.27 4.18
N LEU A 150 -6.77 26.44 5.49
CA LEU A 150 -7.08 27.73 6.12
C LEU A 150 -5.89 28.72 6.02
N MET A 151 -4.67 28.23 6.20
CA MET A 151 -3.44 29.05 6.08
C MET A 151 -3.14 29.45 4.63
N SER A 152 -3.42 28.57 3.67
CA SER A 152 -3.22 28.87 2.24
C SER A 152 -4.18 29.96 1.73
N SER A 153 -5.38 30.07 2.32
CA SER A 153 -6.36 31.10 1.97
C SER A 153 -6.10 32.47 2.62
N GLU A 154 -5.39 32.54 3.75
CA GLU A 154 -5.26 33.79 4.53
C GLU A 154 -3.88 34.47 4.45
N GLN A 155 -2.76 33.74 4.33
CA GLN A 155 -1.41 34.33 4.48
C GLN A 155 -0.39 33.99 3.40
N GLY A 156 -0.75 33.23 2.36
CA GLY A 156 0.20 32.76 1.35
C GLY A 156 1.11 31.66 1.89
N GLU A 157 1.20 30.55 1.14
CA GLU A 157 1.93 29.31 1.42
C GLU A 157 1.91 28.80 2.88
N ALA A 158 1.20 27.69 3.10
CA ALA A 158 1.27 26.96 4.37
C ALA A 158 2.74 26.67 4.77
N PRO A 159 3.06 26.59 6.08
CA PRO A 159 4.42 26.36 6.54
C PRO A 159 5.06 25.15 5.84
N ARG A 160 6.26 25.32 5.26
CA ARG A 160 6.97 24.30 4.44
C ARG A 160 7.07 22.90 5.08
N ASN A 161 6.91 22.80 6.39
CA ASN A 161 7.04 21.57 7.17
C ASN A 161 5.69 20.90 7.51
N LEU A 162 4.55 21.56 7.28
CA LEU A 162 3.23 20.96 7.46
C LEU A 162 2.78 20.29 6.15
N ARG A 163 2.66 18.97 6.18
CA ARG A 163 2.17 18.18 5.04
C ARG A 163 0.78 17.65 5.33
N SER A 164 -0.16 17.92 4.43
CA SER A 164 -1.45 17.23 4.40
C SER A 164 -1.21 15.78 3.98
N HIS A 165 -1.95 14.85 4.60
CA HIS A 165 -1.92 13.45 4.21
C HIS A 165 -3.32 12.88 4.04
N ILE A 166 -3.44 12.00 3.04
CA ILE A 166 -4.63 11.17 2.77
C ILE A 166 -4.25 9.71 3.01
N HIS A 167 -5.15 8.95 3.64
CA HIS A 167 -4.95 7.52 3.84
C HIS A 167 -5.11 6.78 2.51
N TYR A 168 -4.15 5.93 2.18
CA TYR A 168 -4.00 5.28 0.88
C TYR A 168 -3.67 3.80 1.05
N ARG A 169 -4.28 2.97 0.21
CA ARG A 169 -3.98 1.53 0.15
C ARG A 169 -3.54 1.12 -1.25
N LEU A 170 -2.60 0.20 -1.30
CA LEU A 170 -2.04 -0.33 -2.53
C LEU A 170 -1.82 -1.85 -2.39
N ILE A 171 -2.21 -2.61 -3.41
CA ILE A 171 -2.10 -4.05 -3.50
C ILE A 171 -1.08 -4.41 -4.58
N LEU A 172 -0.01 -5.08 -4.17
CA LEU A 172 0.98 -5.66 -5.09
C LEU A 172 0.77 -7.18 -5.16
N GLN A 173 0.87 -7.73 -6.36
CA GLN A 173 0.73 -9.16 -6.58
C GLN A 173 1.86 -9.94 -5.92
N GLU A 174 3.09 -9.48 -6.06
CA GLU A 174 4.29 -10.15 -5.61
C GLU A 174 4.55 -9.88 -4.12
N VAL A 175 4.85 -10.94 -3.38
CA VAL A 175 5.27 -10.86 -1.97
C VAL A 175 6.73 -11.31 -1.90
N GLY A 176 7.63 -10.36 -1.64
CA GLY A 176 9.06 -10.64 -1.47
C GLY A 176 9.33 -11.63 -0.34
N ARG A 177 10.27 -12.56 -0.55
CA ARG A 177 10.81 -13.38 0.54
C ARG A 177 11.62 -12.50 1.49
N CYS A 178 12.54 -11.72 0.92
CA CYS A 178 13.43 -10.84 1.68
C CYS A 178 13.90 -9.66 0.84
N ASP A 179 14.62 -8.74 1.48
CA ASP A 179 15.30 -7.64 0.81
C ASP A 179 16.77 -7.97 0.49
N LEU A 180 17.51 -7.03 -0.09
CA LEU A 180 18.91 -7.25 -0.46
C LEU A 180 19.87 -7.45 0.71
N THR A 181 19.43 -7.36 1.97
CA THR A 181 20.27 -7.58 3.15
C THR A 181 20.22 -9.02 3.67
N GLU A 182 19.20 -9.79 3.28
CA GLU A 182 18.98 -11.18 3.74
C GLU A 182 19.01 -12.19 2.58
N PHE A 183 19.83 -11.93 1.56
CA PHE A 183 20.06 -12.85 0.46
C PHE A 183 20.76 -14.14 0.96
N THR A 184 20.52 -15.26 0.27
CA THR A 184 21.12 -16.55 0.69
C THR A 184 22.49 -16.79 0.04
N HIS A 185 22.66 -16.38 -1.22
CA HIS A 185 23.88 -16.58 -1.99
C HIS A 185 24.16 -15.37 -2.90
N ALA A 186 25.44 -15.14 -3.23
CA ALA A 186 25.87 -13.97 -4.00
C ALA A 186 25.14 -13.82 -5.35
N LYS A 187 24.75 -14.93 -5.99
CA LYS A 187 23.98 -14.91 -7.25
C LYS A 187 22.64 -14.18 -7.08
N GLU A 188 21.91 -14.39 -5.98
CA GLU A 188 20.64 -13.71 -5.70
C GLU A 188 20.82 -12.20 -5.61
N LEU A 189 21.82 -11.78 -4.82
CA LEU A 189 22.15 -10.37 -4.65
C LEU A 189 22.48 -9.71 -5.98
N VAL A 190 23.38 -10.31 -6.78
CA VAL A 190 23.81 -9.75 -8.05
C VAL A 190 22.64 -9.68 -9.04
N GLN A 191 21.81 -10.72 -9.12
CA GLN A 191 20.66 -10.74 -10.02
C GLN A 191 19.60 -9.71 -9.62
N ALA A 192 19.27 -9.62 -8.33
CA ALA A 192 18.26 -8.68 -7.85
C ALA A 192 18.72 -7.23 -8.00
N ALA A 193 20.01 -6.94 -7.72
CA ALA A 193 20.59 -5.62 -7.96
C ALA A 193 20.60 -5.25 -9.46
N TYR A 194 20.94 -6.21 -10.34
CA TYR A 194 20.91 -6.01 -11.78
C TYR A 194 19.49 -5.74 -12.30
N ASN A 195 18.50 -6.52 -11.85
CA ASN A 195 17.09 -6.31 -12.18
C ASN A 195 16.58 -4.94 -11.68
N GLY A 196 16.97 -4.54 -10.46
CA GLY A 196 16.67 -3.23 -9.90
C GLY A 196 17.27 -2.08 -10.73
N LEU A 197 18.51 -2.23 -11.21
CA LEU A 197 19.15 -1.27 -12.11
C LEU A 197 18.36 -1.11 -13.42
N ILE A 198 17.93 -2.24 -14.01
CA ILE A 198 17.09 -2.21 -15.22
C ILE A 198 15.75 -1.51 -14.93
N ALA A 199 15.08 -1.83 -13.83
CA ALA A 199 13.81 -1.19 -13.46
C ALA A 199 13.96 0.34 -13.33
N HIS A 200 15.04 0.80 -12.69
CA HIS A 200 15.30 2.22 -12.48
C HIS A 200 15.66 2.95 -13.79
N SER A 201 16.50 2.35 -14.64
CA SER A 201 16.83 2.89 -15.98
C SER A 201 15.57 2.96 -16.86
N ASP A 202 14.81 1.86 -16.96
CA ASP A 202 13.55 1.82 -17.71
C ASP A 202 12.55 2.88 -17.19
N ALA A 203 12.40 3.03 -15.87
CA ALA A 203 11.50 4.01 -15.27
C ALA A 203 11.87 5.45 -15.66
N TYR A 204 13.16 5.77 -15.67
CA TYR A 204 13.64 7.09 -16.07
C TYR A 204 13.51 7.30 -17.58
N GLU A 205 14.06 6.40 -18.39
CA GLU A 205 14.15 6.57 -19.84
C GLU A 205 12.80 6.45 -20.55
N LYS A 206 11.94 5.51 -20.12
CA LYS A 206 10.66 5.23 -20.80
C LYS A 206 9.51 6.05 -20.22
N ALA A 207 9.56 6.38 -18.94
CA ALA A 207 8.44 7.01 -18.21
C ALA A 207 8.77 8.35 -17.57
N LEU A 208 10.03 8.81 -17.58
CA LEU A 208 10.48 10.04 -16.89
C LEU A 208 10.09 10.03 -15.41
N VAL A 209 10.26 8.89 -14.74
CA VAL A 209 9.99 8.70 -13.31
C VAL A 209 11.30 8.37 -12.59
N LEU A 210 11.58 9.12 -11.52
CA LEU A 210 12.67 8.81 -10.58
C LEU A 210 12.09 8.14 -9.33
N HIS A 211 12.70 7.03 -8.89
CA HIS A 211 12.26 6.32 -7.68
C HIS A 211 12.44 7.18 -6.41
N ARG A 212 13.58 7.90 -6.32
CA ARG A 212 13.98 8.80 -5.21
C ARG A 212 14.16 8.16 -3.83
N ASP A 213 13.93 6.86 -3.70
CA ASP A 213 14.15 6.10 -2.45
C ASP A 213 14.81 4.75 -2.76
N ILE A 214 15.98 4.77 -3.39
CA ILE A 214 16.70 3.54 -3.76
C ILE A 214 17.48 3.08 -2.53
N SER A 215 17.09 1.93 -1.98
CA SER A 215 17.73 1.33 -0.81
C SER A 215 17.61 -0.20 -0.87
N PRO A 216 18.44 -0.94 -0.13
CA PRO A 216 18.34 -2.40 -0.04
C PRO A 216 16.93 -2.90 0.30
N GLY A 217 16.22 -2.19 1.20
CA GLY A 217 14.87 -2.54 1.65
C GLY A 217 13.75 -2.32 0.62
N ASN A 218 14.03 -1.63 -0.49
CA ASN A 218 13.07 -1.38 -1.57
C ASN A 218 13.33 -2.26 -2.81
N ILE A 219 14.30 -3.18 -2.76
CA ILE A 219 14.54 -4.18 -3.80
C ILE A 219 14.33 -5.55 -3.16
N LEU A 220 13.26 -6.23 -3.58
CA LEU A 220 12.83 -7.50 -2.99
C LEU A 220 13.24 -8.68 -3.86
N ILE A 221 13.64 -9.77 -3.20
CA ILE A 221 13.97 -11.04 -3.81
C ILE A 221 12.74 -11.96 -3.71
N LEU A 222 12.34 -12.56 -4.83
CA LEU A 222 11.25 -13.55 -4.89
C LEU A 222 11.81 -14.97 -4.75
N ASP A 223 10.97 -15.89 -4.29
CA ASP A 223 11.35 -17.31 -4.15
C ASP A 223 11.53 -18.03 -5.48
N ASP A 224 10.94 -17.50 -6.55
CA ASP A 224 11.00 -18.11 -7.88
C ASP A 224 11.99 -17.37 -8.79
N TYR A 225 13.07 -18.08 -9.15
CA TYR A 225 14.05 -17.72 -10.18
C TYR A 225 13.45 -17.66 -11.61
N GLU A 226 12.17 -17.94 -11.78
CA GLU A 226 11.49 -18.16 -13.08
C GLU A 226 10.63 -16.97 -13.55
N ALA A 227 10.60 -15.86 -12.82
CA ALA A 227 9.95 -14.63 -13.32
C ALA A 227 10.96 -13.77 -14.09
N LEU A 228 11.31 -14.21 -15.30
CA LEU A 228 11.99 -13.41 -16.33
C LEU A 228 10.97 -12.82 -17.31
#